data_AF-A0A1F6Y7X6-F1
#
_entry.id   AF-A0A1F6Y7X6-F1
#
_cell.length_a   1.000
_cell.length_b   1.000
_cell.length_c   1.000
_cell.angle_alpha   90.00
_cell.angle_beta   90.00
_cell.angle_gamma   90.00
#
_symmetry.space_group_name_H-M   'P 1'
#
loop_
_entity.id
_entity.type
_entity.pdbx_description
1 polymer ?
#
loop_
_entity_poly.entity_id
_entity_poly.type
_entity_poly.pdbx_seq_one_letter_code
_entity_poly.pdbx_strand_id
1 'polypeptide(L)'
;MTFRASYPEDCLYIYNGKFTKDCVDSSWIFDSELCYECVNVEKCYNLKFSQESKDCRDSFFLYSCRNCSNCTFCVNLVNGEYCIRNQKYSKEEYFKKLKEFKLNAYLGITNAKKEFDKLRKQFPVKAIASIKSEKVSGNWFSNCKNVTKSFDCVNIKDGKYLFMVFGAEDCMDYYEWGNKAESIYEAVNSGLNIARLYFCNQCWMGATDLYYCNTCPGARNCFGCVGLKKGEYSILNKKYSKEEYLVLKEKIIKQMKEVPFVDKRGIKYYFGEFFPEMFSDFAYNETIANYHFPLSREEALSRGYEWRNNERKNYEITLKPEDLPETITEVDDTILNEVIECAEKDNPDSVGAFRIAQNELNFYRKMDLPLPRACFNIRHFRRMDKRPKLALKKRYCKKCGIEVETVYTEEYAPIIYCEKCYQNEVY
;
A
#
# COMPACT_ATOMS: atom_id res chain seq x y z
N MET A 1 16.50 -1.10 -1.52
CA MET A 1 15.35 -1.94 -1.09
C MET A 1 14.10 -1.33 -1.68
N THR A 2 13.34 -2.08 -2.48
CA THR A 2 12.11 -1.64 -3.16
C THR A 2 11.15 -2.82 -3.27
N PHE A 3 9.85 -2.58 -3.08
CA PHE A 3 8.83 -3.63 -3.03
C PHE A 3 7.65 -3.29 -3.96
N ARG A 4 7.06 -4.32 -4.60
CA ARG A 4 5.93 -4.18 -5.54
C ARG A 4 6.20 -3.15 -6.64
N ALA A 5 7.40 -3.17 -7.22
CA ALA A 5 7.87 -2.14 -8.16
C ALA A 5 8.06 -2.68 -9.58
N SER A 6 7.39 -2.09 -10.56
CA SER A 6 7.54 -2.40 -12.00
C SER A 6 8.42 -1.36 -12.70
N TYR A 7 9.59 -1.78 -13.18
CA TYR A 7 10.60 -0.91 -13.82
C TYR A 7 10.96 0.34 -12.98
N PRO A 8 11.44 0.18 -11.72
CA PRO A 8 12.05 1.27 -10.97
C PRO A 8 13.49 1.54 -11.43
N GLU A 9 13.90 2.81 -11.45
CA GLU A 9 15.26 3.27 -11.73
C GLU A 9 15.76 4.11 -10.54
N ASP A 10 16.94 3.79 -9.99
CA ASP A 10 17.59 4.52 -8.88
C ASP A 10 16.70 4.85 -7.66
N CYS A 11 15.73 3.96 -7.36
CA CYS A 11 14.75 4.16 -6.29
C CYS A 11 15.09 3.44 -4.98
N LEU A 12 14.75 4.04 -3.83
CA LEU A 12 14.96 3.48 -2.48
C LEU A 12 13.69 3.53 -1.63
N TYR A 13 13.45 2.51 -0.81
CA TYR A 13 12.35 2.44 0.17
C TYR A 13 10.95 2.66 -0.41
N ILE A 14 10.77 2.30 -1.68
CA ILE A 14 9.49 2.32 -2.40
C ILE A 14 8.64 1.11 -2.04
N TYR A 15 7.35 1.35 -1.82
CA TYR A 15 6.33 0.30 -1.63
C TYR A 15 5.15 0.55 -2.59
N ASN A 16 4.96 -0.35 -3.54
CA ASN A 16 4.04 -0.21 -4.70
C ASN A 16 4.42 0.96 -5.62
N GLY A 17 4.91 0.66 -6.81
CA GLY A 17 5.19 1.67 -7.82
C GLY A 17 5.46 1.14 -9.22
N LYS A 18 5.51 2.05 -10.19
CA LYS A 18 5.62 1.72 -11.62
C LYS A 18 6.28 2.86 -12.39
N PHE A 19 7.20 2.56 -13.30
CA PHE A 19 7.91 3.55 -14.13
C PHE A 19 8.38 4.75 -13.28
N THR A 20 9.09 4.44 -12.20
CA THR A 20 9.44 5.39 -11.15
C THR A 20 10.96 5.57 -11.12
N LYS A 21 11.43 6.81 -11.16
CA LYS A 21 12.86 7.13 -11.25
C LYS A 21 13.31 8.03 -10.09
N ASP A 22 14.51 7.81 -9.55
CA ASP A 22 15.11 8.74 -8.57
C ASP A 22 14.21 9.03 -7.35
N CYS A 23 13.33 8.09 -6.97
CA CYS A 23 12.36 8.30 -5.89
C CYS A 23 12.76 7.56 -4.62
N VAL A 24 12.61 8.24 -3.47
CA VAL A 24 13.00 7.69 -2.17
C VAL A 24 11.84 7.80 -1.18
N ASP A 25 11.71 6.79 -0.32
CA ASP A 25 10.74 6.73 0.76
C ASP A 25 9.32 7.15 0.33
N SER A 26 8.81 6.59 -0.76
CA SER A 26 7.49 6.92 -1.32
C SER A 26 6.66 5.65 -1.54
N SER A 27 5.34 5.75 -1.67
CA SER A 27 4.47 4.56 -1.73
C SER A 27 3.19 4.78 -2.50
N TRP A 28 2.76 3.81 -3.32
CA TRP A 28 1.78 4.03 -4.39
C TRP A 28 2.21 5.22 -5.26
N ILE A 29 3.37 5.06 -5.90
CA ILE A 29 4.01 6.07 -6.73
C ILE A 29 4.16 5.57 -8.16
N PHE A 30 3.58 6.31 -9.12
CA PHE A 30 3.42 5.84 -10.49
C PHE A 30 3.86 6.90 -11.49
N ASP A 31 4.61 6.50 -12.52
CA ASP A 31 5.03 7.35 -13.64
C ASP A 31 5.71 8.67 -13.17
N SER A 32 6.50 8.62 -12.09
CA SER A 32 6.98 9.79 -11.33
C SER A 32 8.48 9.78 -11.08
N GLU A 33 9.08 10.96 -10.94
CA GLU A 33 10.53 11.18 -10.81
C GLU A 33 10.89 12.16 -9.67
N LEU A 34 12.05 11.96 -9.03
CA LEU A 34 12.59 12.83 -7.96
C LEU A 34 11.60 13.11 -6.80
N CYS A 35 10.82 12.11 -6.39
CA CYS A 35 9.85 12.27 -5.30
C CYS A 35 10.36 11.76 -3.95
N TYR A 36 9.96 12.41 -2.86
CA TYR A 36 10.34 12.03 -1.49
C TYR A 36 9.17 12.09 -0.50
N GLU A 37 9.01 11.07 0.35
CA GLU A 37 7.98 11.01 1.41
C GLU A 37 6.52 11.10 0.89
N CYS A 38 6.31 10.75 -0.38
CA CYS A 38 5.03 10.86 -1.08
C CYS A 38 4.18 9.60 -0.98
N VAL A 39 2.84 9.76 -0.95
CA VAL A 39 1.88 8.64 -0.88
C VAL A 39 0.72 8.87 -1.84
N ASN A 40 0.37 7.89 -2.69
CA ASN A 40 -0.65 8.04 -3.74
C ASN A 40 -0.34 9.23 -4.67
N VAL A 41 0.74 9.11 -5.45
CA VAL A 41 1.11 10.13 -6.45
C VAL A 41 1.32 9.52 -7.83
N GLU A 42 0.83 10.22 -8.86
CA GLU A 42 0.91 9.79 -10.27
C GLU A 42 1.41 10.95 -11.14
N LYS A 43 2.37 10.69 -12.04
CA LYS A 43 2.92 11.69 -12.98
C LYS A 43 3.47 12.95 -12.30
N CYS A 44 4.24 12.74 -11.24
CA CYS A 44 4.81 13.82 -10.45
C CYS A 44 6.33 13.93 -10.62
N TYR A 45 6.85 15.16 -10.57
CA TYR A 45 8.27 15.47 -10.71
C TYR A 45 8.75 16.36 -9.56
N ASN A 46 9.84 16.01 -8.88
CA ASN A 46 10.39 16.84 -7.79
C ASN A 46 9.35 17.18 -6.69
N LEU A 47 8.52 16.20 -6.33
CA LEU A 47 7.41 16.37 -5.38
C LEU A 47 7.79 15.81 -3.99
N LYS A 48 7.65 16.63 -2.95
CA LYS A 48 8.11 16.31 -1.59
C LYS A 48 6.95 16.31 -0.57
N PHE A 49 6.94 15.33 0.35
CA PHE A 49 6.00 15.18 1.46
C PHE A 49 4.49 15.21 1.11
N SER A 50 4.12 14.83 -0.11
CA SER A 50 2.79 15.07 -0.69
C SER A 50 1.93 13.82 -0.81
N GLN A 51 0.61 14.01 -0.91
CA GLN A 51 -0.39 12.94 -0.79
C GLN A 51 -1.52 13.08 -1.83
N GLU A 52 -2.05 11.96 -2.34
CA GLU A 52 -3.24 11.89 -3.21
C GLU A 52 -3.18 12.78 -4.49
N SER A 53 -1.97 13.21 -4.90
CA SER A 53 -1.75 14.31 -5.84
C SER A 53 -1.21 13.83 -7.18
N LYS A 54 -1.62 14.47 -8.28
CA LYS A 54 -1.40 13.96 -9.64
C LYS A 54 -1.03 15.04 -10.66
N ASP A 55 -0.19 14.69 -11.63
CA ASP A 55 0.30 15.61 -12.68
C ASP A 55 0.97 16.88 -12.08
N CYS A 56 1.57 16.76 -10.87
CA CYS A 56 2.11 17.89 -10.09
C CYS A 56 3.64 17.92 -10.04
N ARG A 57 4.27 19.11 -10.06
CA ARG A 57 5.73 19.25 -10.03
C ARG A 57 6.27 20.32 -9.08
N ASP A 58 7.55 20.20 -8.70
CA ASP A 58 8.34 21.25 -8.00
C ASP A 58 7.61 21.82 -6.76
N SER A 59 7.10 20.93 -5.92
CA SER A 59 6.09 21.27 -4.90
C SER A 59 6.30 20.50 -3.59
N PHE A 60 5.77 21.06 -2.50
CA PHE A 60 5.90 20.52 -1.15
C PHE A 60 4.53 20.46 -0.47
N PHE A 61 4.24 19.39 0.27
CA PHE A 61 3.01 19.28 1.08
C PHE A 61 1.73 19.59 0.27
N LEU A 62 1.48 18.79 -0.78
CA LEU A 62 0.20 18.80 -1.50
C LEU A 62 -0.73 17.70 -0.98
N TYR A 63 -2.05 17.94 -0.98
CA TYR A 63 -3.07 16.91 -0.70
C TYR A 63 -4.20 16.99 -1.73
N SER A 64 -4.45 15.92 -2.47
CA SER A 64 -5.47 15.86 -3.54
C SER A 64 -5.34 16.92 -4.65
N CYS A 65 -4.13 17.45 -4.88
CA CYS A 65 -3.89 18.46 -5.91
C CYS A 65 -3.74 17.84 -7.32
N ARG A 66 -4.12 18.60 -8.36
CA ARG A 66 -4.04 18.16 -9.76
C ARG A 66 -3.44 19.23 -10.65
N ASN A 67 -2.52 18.84 -11.54
CA ASN A 67 -1.88 19.75 -12.50
C ASN A 67 -1.33 21.04 -11.86
N CYS A 68 -0.63 20.91 -10.72
CA CYS A 68 -0.10 22.04 -9.95
C CYS A 68 1.43 22.09 -10.02
N SER A 69 2.01 23.30 -10.12
CA SER A 69 3.47 23.48 -10.06
C SER A 69 3.89 24.65 -9.18
N ASN A 70 5.05 24.55 -8.53
CA ASN A 70 5.48 25.56 -7.56
C ASN A 70 4.39 25.86 -6.52
N CYS A 71 3.92 24.82 -5.84
CA CYS A 71 2.85 24.90 -4.85
C CYS A 71 3.32 24.34 -3.50
N THR A 72 2.92 25.00 -2.40
CA THR A 72 3.28 24.61 -1.03
C THR A 72 2.07 24.64 -0.09
N PHE A 73 1.89 23.61 0.74
CA PHE A 73 0.74 23.48 1.66
C PHE A 73 -0.63 23.58 0.96
N CYS A 74 -0.75 23.16 -0.29
CA CYS A 74 -2.00 23.29 -1.04
C CYS A 74 -2.86 22.02 -0.95
N VAL A 75 -4.18 22.19 -0.90
CA VAL A 75 -5.15 21.12 -0.64
C VAL A 75 -6.31 21.25 -1.62
N ASN A 76 -6.64 20.15 -2.32
CA ASN A 76 -7.65 20.09 -3.38
C ASN A 76 -7.44 21.09 -4.54
N LEU A 77 -6.21 21.62 -4.71
CA LEU A 77 -5.94 22.65 -5.72
C LEU A 77 -5.84 22.05 -7.12
N VAL A 78 -6.40 22.73 -8.13
CA VAL A 78 -6.41 22.30 -9.53
C VAL A 78 -5.85 23.41 -10.41
N ASN A 79 -4.94 23.08 -11.33
CA ASN A 79 -4.29 24.04 -12.25
C ASN A 79 -3.54 25.20 -11.54
N GLY A 80 -3.03 24.95 -10.32
CA GLY A 80 -2.36 25.95 -9.49
C GLY A 80 -0.90 26.22 -9.89
N GLU A 81 -0.49 27.49 -9.87
CA GLU A 81 0.92 27.87 -9.98
C GLU A 81 1.28 28.99 -8.99
N TYR A 82 2.45 28.89 -8.36
CA TYR A 82 2.97 29.84 -7.34
C TYR A 82 2.00 30.03 -6.16
N CYS A 83 1.45 28.92 -5.66
CA CYS A 83 0.42 28.93 -4.61
C CYS A 83 0.97 28.47 -3.26
N ILE A 84 0.60 29.17 -2.18
CA ILE A 84 0.89 28.77 -0.79
C ILE A 84 -0.43 28.78 -0.02
N ARG A 85 -0.80 27.64 0.59
CA ARG A 85 -2.10 27.47 1.30
C ARG A 85 -3.30 27.84 0.41
N ASN A 86 -3.29 27.36 -0.84
CA ASN A 86 -4.21 27.69 -1.93
C ASN A 86 -4.26 29.18 -2.38
N GLN A 87 -3.59 30.12 -1.70
CA GLN A 87 -3.47 31.50 -2.17
C GLN A 87 -2.37 31.60 -3.23
N LYS A 88 -2.68 32.23 -4.38
CA LYS A 88 -1.70 32.52 -5.44
C LYS A 88 -0.86 33.76 -5.12
N TYR A 89 0.42 33.72 -5.49
CA TYR A 89 1.39 34.80 -5.35
C TYR A 89 2.06 35.11 -6.71
N SER A 90 2.85 36.18 -6.79
CA SER A 90 3.88 36.28 -7.83
C SER A 90 4.95 35.20 -7.64
N LYS A 91 5.72 34.91 -8.70
CA LYS A 91 6.81 33.92 -8.67
C LYS A 91 7.89 34.32 -7.67
N GLU A 92 8.20 35.61 -7.62
CA GLU A 92 9.24 36.21 -6.79
C GLU A 92 8.85 36.17 -5.31
N GLU A 93 7.59 36.49 -4.98
CA GLU A 93 7.05 36.35 -3.63
C GLU A 93 6.94 34.88 -3.20
N TYR A 94 6.54 33.98 -4.10
CA TYR A 94 6.48 32.55 -3.82
C TYR A 94 7.85 32.02 -3.38
N PHE A 95 8.91 32.27 -4.16
CA PHE A 95 10.26 31.80 -3.80
C PHE A 95 10.87 32.54 -2.59
N LYS A 96 10.44 33.78 -2.31
CA LYS A 96 10.77 34.45 -1.04
C LYS A 96 10.12 33.72 0.14
N LYS A 97 8.82 33.46 0.07
CA LYS A 97 8.05 32.80 1.14
C LYS A 97 8.42 31.34 1.35
N LEU A 98 8.77 30.61 0.29
CA LEU A 98 9.23 29.22 0.39
C LEU A 98 10.47 29.09 1.30
N LYS A 99 11.38 30.08 1.27
CA LYS A 99 12.56 30.12 2.14
C LYS A 99 12.23 30.38 3.61
N GLU A 100 11.14 31.11 3.90
CA GLU A 100 10.67 31.38 5.27
C GLU A 100 10.35 30.07 6.03
N PHE A 101 9.94 29.01 5.32
CA PHE A 101 9.61 27.70 5.90
C PHE A 101 10.82 26.76 6.16
N LYS A 102 12.00 27.07 5.63
CA LYS A 102 13.23 26.25 5.76
C LYS A 102 13.03 24.75 5.46
N LEU A 103 12.43 24.42 4.31
CA LEU A 103 12.04 23.04 3.96
C LEU A 103 13.21 22.10 3.61
N ASN A 104 14.46 22.54 3.77
CA ASN A 104 15.69 21.75 3.74
C ASN A 104 16.31 21.49 5.13
N ALA A 105 15.71 22.05 6.19
CA ALA A 105 16.11 21.84 7.58
C ALA A 105 15.17 20.88 8.31
N TYR A 106 15.69 20.05 9.22
CA TYR A 106 14.91 19.01 9.91
C TYR A 106 13.78 19.61 10.76
N LEU A 107 14.05 20.68 11.52
CA LEU A 107 13.04 21.40 12.30
C LEU A 107 12.02 22.11 11.40
N GLY A 108 12.45 22.65 10.25
CA GLY A 108 11.58 23.28 9.25
C GLY A 108 10.56 22.30 8.69
N ILE A 109 11.03 21.15 8.18
CA ILE A 109 10.19 20.04 7.71
C ILE A 109 9.27 19.52 8.83
N THR A 110 9.77 19.41 10.07
CA THR A 110 8.99 18.92 11.22
C THR A 110 7.84 19.87 11.59
N ASN A 111 8.06 21.18 11.51
CA ASN A 111 7.01 22.18 11.74
C ASN A 111 6.04 22.25 10.55
N ALA A 112 6.55 22.17 9.32
CA ALA A 112 5.75 22.10 8.10
C ALA A 112 4.77 20.91 8.11
N LYS A 113 5.21 19.71 8.54
CA LYS A 113 4.34 18.54 8.75
C LYS A 113 3.21 18.84 9.74
N LYS A 114 3.54 19.36 10.93
CA LYS A 114 2.57 19.71 11.98
C LYS A 114 1.56 20.77 11.55
N GLU A 115 1.96 21.72 10.70
CA GLU A 115 1.06 22.71 10.12
C GLU A 115 0.14 22.06 9.07
N PHE A 116 0.71 21.28 8.16
CA PHE A 116 -0.04 20.67 7.07
C PHE A 116 -1.10 19.67 7.53
N ASP A 117 -0.82 18.86 8.56
CA ASP A 117 -1.82 17.97 9.15
C ASP A 117 -2.98 18.70 9.85
N LYS A 118 -2.79 19.96 10.27
CA LYS A 118 -3.87 20.84 10.75
C LYS A 118 -4.60 21.50 9.59
N LEU A 119 -3.89 21.87 8.53
CA LEU A 119 -4.46 22.53 7.36
C LEU A 119 -5.37 21.59 6.57
N ARG A 120 -4.91 20.37 6.22
CA ARG A 120 -5.68 19.41 5.42
C ARG A 120 -7.03 19.04 6.03
N LYS A 121 -7.14 19.06 7.37
CA LYS A 121 -8.38 18.76 8.11
C LYS A 121 -9.45 19.87 8.01
N GLN A 122 -9.11 21.04 7.46
CA GLN A 122 -10.03 22.17 7.21
C GLN A 122 -10.70 22.10 5.83
N PHE A 123 -10.27 21.20 4.96
CA PHE A 123 -10.80 21.03 3.61
C PHE A 123 -11.68 19.77 3.51
N PRO A 124 -12.65 19.74 2.58
CA PRO A 124 -13.45 18.54 2.35
C PRO A 124 -12.61 17.43 1.73
N VAL A 125 -12.76 16.21 2.25
CA VAL A 125 -12.26 14.99 1.61
C VAL A 125 -13.41 14.32 0.85
N LYS A 126 -13.13 13.81 -0.34
CA LYS A 126 -14.10 13.06 -1.16
C LYS A 126 -14.39 11.71 -0.48
N ALA A 127 -15.67 11.40 -0.23
CA ALA A 127 -16.07 10.19 0.51
C ALA A 127 -15.46 8.88 -0.03
N ILE A 128 -15.36 8.76 -1.36
CA ILE A 128 -14.67 7.67 -2.06
C ILE A 128 -13.75 8.30 -3.11
N ALA A 129 -12.44 8.01 -3.09
CA ALA A 129 -11.52 8.41 -4.15
C ALA A 129 -11.74 7.55 -5.40
N SER A 130 -12.65 7.99 -6.25
CA SER A 130 -13.04 7.34 -7.52
C SER A 130 -12.85 8.27 -8.72
N ILE A 131 -12.48 7.68 -9.87
CA ILE A 131 -12.39 8.33 -11.19
C ILE A 131 -13.11 7.44 -12.21
N LYS A 132 -14.01 8.01 -13.03
CA LYS A 132 -14.79 7.30 -14.08
C LYS A 132 -15.38 5.97 -13.59
N SER A 133 -16.04 5.95 -12.44
CA SER A 133 -16.54 4.71 -11.83
C SER A 133 -17.99 4.83 -11.36
N GLU A 134 -18.76 3.76 -11.52
CA GLU A 134 -20.18 3.66 -11.13
C GLU A 134 -20.43 2.40 -10.31
N LYS A 135 -21.32 2.46 -9.30
CA LYS A 135 -21.62 1.34 -8.38
C LYS A 135 -20.35 0.72 -7.76
N VAL A 136 -19.70 1.47 -6.86
CA VAL A 136 -18.43 1.08 -6.23
C VAL A 136 -18.40 1.40 -4.73
N SER A 137 -17.61 0.66 -3.95
CA SER A 137 -17.16 0.95 -2.58
C SER A 137 -15.98 0.02 -2.27
N GLY A 138 -14.91 0.35 -1.53
CA GLY A 138 -14.42 1.66 -1.11
C GLY A 138 -13.12 2.05 -1.86
N ASN A 139 -12.54 3.21 -1.55
CA ASN A 139 -11.40 3.76 -2.31
C ASN A 139 -10.16 2.86 -2.30
N TRP A 140 -9.33 2.81 -3.35
CA TRP A 140 -9.26 3.74 -4.49
C TRP A 140 -9.73 3.09 -5.81
N PHE A 141 -10.34 3.88 -6.70
CA PHE A 141 -10.90 3.39 -7.98
C PHE A 141 -10.51 4.24 -9.19
N SER A 142 -10.21 3.58 -10.30
CA SER A 142 -10.18 4.20 -11.63
C SER A 142 -10.80 3.27 -12.67
N ASN A 143 -11.76 3.79 -13.45
CA ASN A 143 -12.43 3.05 -14.53
C ASN A 143 -13.06 1.73 -14.04
N CYS A 144 -13.98 1.80 -13.06
CA CYS A 144 -14.56 0.64 -12.38
C CYS A 144 -16.11 0.63 -12.41
N LYS A 145 -16.71 -0.55 -12.51
CA LYS A 145 -18.16 -0.78 -12.51
C LYS A 145 -18.53 -1.95 -11.59
N ASN A 146 -19.74 -1.93 -11.02
CA ASN A 146 -20.35 -3.02 -10.24
C ASN A 146 -19.43 -3.68 -9.15
N VAL A 147 -18.63 -2.92 -8.37
CA VAL A 147 -17.72 -3.48 -7.33
C VAL A 147 -18.20 -3.27 -5.90
N THR A 148 -18.26 -4.32 -5.08
CA THR A 148 -18.76 -4.24 -3.68
C THR A 148 -17.69 -4.63 -2.65
N LYS A 149 -16.90 -3.63 -2.22
CA LYS A 149 -15.95 -3.56 -1.07
C LYS A 149 -14.47 -3.90 -1.29
N SER A 150 -13.90 -3.35 -2.38
CA SER A 150 -12.44 -3.20 -2.62
C SER A 150 -11.79 -2.07 -1.79
N PHE A 151 -10.44 -2.04 -1.74
CA PHE A 151 -9.67 -0.85 -1.35
C PHE A 151 -8.43 -0.50 -2.21
N ASP A 152 -8.29 -1.02 -3.43
CA ASP A 152 -7.51 -0.41 -4.54
C ASP A 152 -7.66 -1.26 -5.81
N CYS A 153 -8.39 -0.77 -6.83
CA CYS A 153 -8.46 -1.48 -8.11
C CYS A 153 -8.77 -0.58 -9.31
N VAL A 154 -8.30 -1.00 -10.49
CA VAL A 154 -8.40 -0.24 -11.74
C VAL A 154 -8.77 -1.15 -12.91
N ASN A 155 -9.61 -0.64 -13.83
CA ASN A 155 -10.17 -1.38 -14.97
C ASN A 155 -10.92 -2.66 -14.53
N ILE A 156 -12.09 -2.46 -13.90
CA ILE A 156 -12.95 -3.53 -13.36
C ILE A 156 -14.39 -3.38 -13.87
N LYS A 157 -15.08 -4.45 -14.29
CA LYS A 157 -16.48 -4.36 -14.73
C LYS A 157 -17.52 -4.91 -13.73
N ASP A 158 -17.21 -6.00 -13.03
CA ASP A 158 -18.03 -6.60 -11.97
C ASP A 158 -17.14 -7.24 -10.88
N GLY A 159 -17.41 -7.01 -9.59
CA GLY A 159 -16.54 -7.52 -8.52
C GLY A 159 -17.00 -7.44 -7.06
N LYS A 160 -16.32 -8.20 -6.20
CA LYS A 160 -16.50 -8.32 -4.74
C LYS A 160 -15.29 -9.05 -4.14
N TYR A 161 -15.00 -9.00 -2.83
CA TYR A 161 -14.57 -7.79 -2.11
C TYR A 161 -13.13 -7.35 -2.53
N LEU A 162 -12.50 -8.03 -3.49
CA LEU A 162 -11.24 -7.70 -4.19
C LEU A 162 -10.35 -6.56 -3.63
N PHE A 163 -9.17 -6.89 -3.12
CA PHE A 163 -8.13 -5.92 -2.76
C PHE A 163 -6.76 -6.57 -3.00
N MET A 164 -5.74 -6.03 -3.70
CA MET A 164 -5.67 -4.92 -4.68
C MET A 164 -5.18 -5.45 -6.05
N VAL A 165 -5.72 -5.03 -7.22
CA VAL A 165 -5.15 -5.38 -8.56
C VAL A 165 -5.45 -4.31 -9.63
N PHE A 166 -4.57 -4.20 -10.64
CA PHE A 166 -4.83 -3.56 -11.93
C PHE A 166 -5.33 -4.58 -12.99
N GLY A 167 -6.61 -4.50 -13.37
CA GLY A 167 -7.23 -5.18 -14.52
C GLY A 167 -7.95 -6.52 -14.23
N ALA A 168 -9.29 -6.53 -14.17
CA ALA A 168 -10.10 -7.75 -14.03
C ALA A 168 -11.60 -7.64 -14.44
N GLU A 169 -12.20 -8.76 -14.81
CA GLU A 169 -13.62 -9.04 -15.13
C GLU A 169 -13.80 -10.56 -14.88
N ASP A 170 -14.78 -11.14 -14.18
CA ASP A 170 -15.94 -10.62 -13.41
C ASP A 170 -16.15 -11.56 -12.19
N CYS A 171 -16.03 -11.08 -10.94
CA CYS A 171 -15.24 -11.81 -9.91
C CYS A 171 -15.71 -11.72 -8.43
N MET A 172 -15.20 -12.64 -7.57
CA MET A 172 -15.40 -12.62 -6.11
C MET A 172 -14.17 -13.15 -5.32
N ASP A 173 -13.33 -12.23 -4.82
CA ASP A 173 -12.19 -12.40 -3.88
C ASP A 173 -10.79 -12.84 -4.44
N TYR A 174 -9.75 -12.02 -4.19
CA TYR A 174 -8.33 -12.17 -4.61
C TYR A 174 -7.30 -11.42 -3.71
N TYR A 175 -6.01 -11.32 -4.09
CA TYR A 175 -5.09 -10.18 -3.77
C TYR A 175 -3.84 -10.09 -4.70
N GLU A 176 -3.63 -9.00 -5.46
CA GLU A 176 -2.45 -8.70 -6.34
C GLU A 176 -2.16 -9.73 -7.48
N TRP A 177 -1.26 -9.48 -8.45
CA TRP A 177 -1.39 -8.50 -9.56
C TRP A 177 -2.22 -9.10 -10.73
N GLY A 178 -2.46 -8.39 -11.87
CA GLY A 178 -3.53 -8.78 -12.81
C GLY A 178 -3.25 -8.69 -14.32
N ASN A 179 -3.80 -9.65 -15.08
CA ASN A 179 -4.20 -9.52 -16.48
C ASN A 179 -4.93 -10.79 -17.00
N LYS A 180 -5.97 -10.61 -17.82
CA LYS A 180 -6.90 -11.65 -18.35
C LYS A 180 -7.69 -12.43 -17.28
N ALA A 181 -8.51 -11.74 -16.49
CA ALA A 181 -9.22 -12.32 -15.34
C ALA A 181 -10.39 -13.28 -15.68
N GLU A 182 -11.15 -13.65 -14.65
CA GLU A 182 -12.13 -14.73 -14.61
C GLU A 182 -13.19 -14.48 -13.53
N SER A 183 -14.14 -15.42 -13.39
CA SER A 183 -14.94 -15.58 -12.16
C SER A 183 -14.24 -16.45 -11.12
N ILE A 184 -13.71 -15.80 -10.09
CA ILE A 184 -12.87 -16.33 -8.99
C ILE A 184 -13.73 -16.61 -7.74
N TYR A 185 -13.30 -17.55 -6.89
CA TYR A 185 -13.64 -17.57 -5.46
C TYR A 185 -12.38 -17.81 -4.60
N GLU A 186 -11.89 -16.74 -3.98
CA GLU A 186 -10.75 -16.65 -3.06
C GLU A 186 -9.38 -17.12 -3.60
N ALA A 187 -8.56 -16.15 -3.99
CA ALA A 187 -7.18 -16.30 -4.47
C ALA A 187 -6.20 -15.35 -3.75
N VAL A 188 -4.90 -15.66 -3.79
CA VAL A 188 -3.81 -14.73 -3.43
C VAL A 188 -2.73 -14.74 -4.53
N ASN A 189 -2.28 -13.55 -4.92
CA ASN A 189 -1.28 -13.17 -5.93
C ASN A 189 -1.32 -13.91 -7.29
N SER A 190 -2.37 -13.67 -8.10
CA SER A 190 -2.67 -14.44 -9.34
C SER A 190 -3.35 -13.57 -10.44
N GLY A 191 -2.95 -13.50 -11.72
CA GLY A 191 -1.85 -14.17 -12.48
C GLY A 191 -0.39 -13.49 -12.96
N LEU A 192 -0.35 -14.27 -14.16
CA LEU A 192 -1.15 -14.18 -15.44
C LEU A 192 -1.97 -15.43 -15.90
N ASN A 193 -2.86 -15.22 -16.88
CA ASN A 193 -3.54 -16.16 -17.81
C ASN A 193 -4.71 -17.00 -17.26
N ILE A 194 -4.82 -17.15 -15.93
CA ILE A 194 -6.11 -17.21 -15.18
C ILE A 194 -7.16 -18.27 -15.69
N ALA A 195 -8.47 -17.99 -15.67
CA ALA A 195 -9.67 -18.86 -15.89
C ALA A 195 -9.85 -20.15 -15.04
N ARG A 196 -11.03 -20.54 -14.50
CA ARG A 196 -11.78 -19.96 -13.35
C ARG A 196 -11.39 -20.71 -12.05
N LEU A 197 -10.87 -20.07 -11.00
CA LEU A 197 -10.25 -20.73 -9.82
C LEU A 197 -11.04 -20.63 -8.50
N TYR A 198 -11.00 -21.74 -7.73
CA TYR A 198 -11.70 -21.97 -6.45
C TYR A 198 -10.89 -23.03 -5.65
N PHE A 199 -9.90 -22.77 -4.78
CA PHE A 199 -9.46 -21.61 -3.99
C PHE A 199 -7.91 -21.69 -3.89
N CYS A 200 -7.13 -20.60 -3.93
CA CYS A 200 -5.68 -20.72 -4.26
C CYS A 200 -4.69 -19.63 -3.78
N ASN A 201 -3.39 -19.90 -3.98
CA ASN A 201 -2.26 -19.02 -3.64
C ASN A 201 -1.19 -18.94 -4.79
N GLN A 202 -0.29 -17.96 -4.69
CA GLN A 202 0.44 -17.21 -5.75
C GLN A 202 0.75 -17.90 -7.10
N CYS A 203 -0.12 -17.80 -8.11
CA CYS A 203 0.02 -18.52 -9.39
C CYS A 203 0.08 -17.63 -10.66
N TRP A 204 1.31 -17.26 -11.04
CA TRP A 204 1.71 -16.79 -12.38
C TRP A 204 2.69 -17.77 -13.02
N MET A 205 2.79 -17.99 -14.33
CA MET A 205 2.00 -17.53 -15.49
C MET A 205 1.38 -18.75 -16.18
N GLY A 206 0.11 -18.67 -16.58
CA GLY A 206 -0.57 -19.77 -17.27
C GLY A 206 -1.28 -20.72 -16.31
N ALA A 207 -2.24 -20.21 -15.55
CA ALA A 207 -3.23 -21.04 -14.86
C ALA A 207 -4.29 -21.58 -15.84
N THR A 208 -5.03 -22.63 -15.45
CA THR A 208 -6.49 -22.76 -15.63
C THR A 208 -7.10 -23.79 -14.64
N ASP A 209 -8.35 -23.56 -14.21
CA ASP A 209 -9.28 -24.49 -13.53
C ASP A 209 -8.64 -25.27 -12.34
N LEU A 210 -8.12 -24.54 -11.34
CA LEU A 210 -7.41 -25.10 -10.18
C LEU A 210 -8.24 -25.07 -8.88
N TYR A 211 -7.92 -26.03 -8.00
CA TYR A 211 -8.45 -26.16 -6.64
C TYR A 211 -7.30 -26.38 -5.64
N TYR A 212 -7.33 -25.73 -4.47
CA TYR A 212 -6.34 -25.90 -3.38
C TYR A 212 -4.88 -25.98 -3.88
N CYS A 213 -4.36 -24.90 -4.44
CA CYS A 213 -3.00 -24.87 -5.00
C CYS A 213 -2.13 -23.82 -4.29
N ASN A 214 -0.89 -24.20 -3.92
CA ASN A 214 0.11 -23.27 -3.40
C ASN A 214 1.27 -23.11 -4.40
N THR A 215 1.25 -21.99 -5.13
CA THR A 215 2.39 -21.39 -5.85
C THR A 215 3.09 -22.23 -6.93
N CYS A 216 2.69 -22.12 -8.22
CA CYS A 216 3.65 -22.30 -9.34
C CYS A 216 3.22 -21.83 -10.76
N PRO A 217 4.19 -21.51 -11.66
CA PRO A 217 3.94 -21.23 -13.09
C PRO A 217 3.69 -22.44 -14.01
N GLY A 218 2.64 -22.38 -14.85
CA GLY A 218 2.47 -23.22 -16.05
C GLY A 218 1.65 -24.49 -15.83
N ALA A 219 0.33 -24.35 -15.72
CA ALA A 219 -0.57 -25.35 -15.17
C ALA A 219 -1.75 -25.75 -16.08
N ARG A 220 -2.48 -26.80 -15.66
CA ARG A 220 -3.87 -27.14 -16.01
C ARG A 220 -4.42 -28.16 -15.00
N ASN A 221 -5.59 -27.90 -14.43
CA ASN A 221 -6.45 -28.89 -13.74
C ASN A 221 -5.86 -29.59 -12.48
N CYS A 222 -5.07 -28.92 -11.64
CA CYS A 222 -4.54 -29.50 -10.39
C CYS A 222 -5.51 -29.40 -9.20
N PHE A 223 -5.42 -30.36 -8.27
CA PHE A 223 -6.10 -30.34 -6.96
C PHE A 223 -5.09 -30.69 -5.85
N GLY A 224 -4.81 -29.77 -4.92
CA GLY A 224 -3.95 -30.05 -3.75
C GLY A 224 -2.43 -30.08 -4.02
N CYS A 225 -1.92 -29.25 -4.94
CA CYS A 225 -0.50 -29.28 -5.35
C CYS A 225 0.32 -28.08 -4.84
N VAL A 226 1.64 -28.29 -4.71
CA VAL A 226 2.60 -27.25 -4.28
C VAL A 226 3.84 -27.25 -5.20
N GLY A 227 4.08 -26.18 -5.95
CA GLY A 227 5.39 -25.96 -6.60
C GLY A 227 5.71 -26.64 -7.96
N LEU A 228 4.74 -27.04 -8.79
CA LEU A 228 5.00 -27.78 -10.05
C LEU A 228 4.92 -26.97 -11.35
N LYS A 229 5.94 -27.12 -12.23
CA LYS A 229 6.22 -26.22 -13.37
C LYS A 229 6.00 -26.77 -14.79
N LYS A 230 5.44 -27.99 -14.92
CA LYS A 230 4.80 -28.59 -16.12
C LYS A 230 4.32 -30.01 -15.82
N GLY A 231 3.02 -30.24 -15.79
CA GLY A 231 2.42 -31.55 -15.60
C GLY A 231 0.90 -31.51 -15.72
N GLU A 232 0.29 -32.64 -16.09
CA GLU A 232 -1.16 -32.81 -16.22
C GLU A 232 -1.58 -34.05 -15.42
N TYR A 233 -2.81 -34.05 -14.88
CA TYR A 233 -3.41 -35.16 -14.11
C TYR A 233 -2.57 -35.55 -12.87
N SER A 234 -2.38 -34.59 -11.97
CA SER A 234 -1.54 -34.75 -10.76
C SER A 234 -2.27 -34.39 -9.46
N ILE A 235 -1.89 -35.09 -8.38
CA ILE A 235 -2.33 -34.88 -7.00
C ILE A 235 -1.09 -35.00 -6.09
N LEU A 236 -0.89 -34.07 -5.15
CA LEU A 236 0.28 -34.03 -4.24
C LEU A 236 1.61 -34.26 -4.98
N ASN A 237 1.79 -33.54 -6.10
CA ASN A 237 2.94 -33.60 -7.02
C ASN A 237 3.22 -34.96 -7.70
N LYS A 238 2.41 -36.00 -7.48
CA LYS A 238 2.45 -37.26 -8.23
C LYS A 238 1.54 -37.20 -9.46
N LYS A 239 2.03 -37.69 -10.60
CA LYS A 239 1.27 -37.83 -11.86
C LYS A 239 0.57 -39.19 -11.97
N TYR A 240 -0.58 -39.20 -12.65
CA TYR A 240 -1.43 -40.36 -12.92
C TYR A 240 -1.81 -40.44 -14.42
N SER A 241 -2.48 -41.52 -14.84
CA SER A 241 -3.32 -41.46 -16.04
C SER A 241 -4.55 -40.56 -15.81
N LYS A 242 -5.22 -40.16 -16.89
CA LYS A 242 -6.43 -39.32 -16.82
C LYS A 242 -7.57 -40.03 -16.09
N GLU A 243 -7.71 -41.32 -16.33
CA GLU A 243 -8.78 -42.17 -15.83
C GLU A 243 -8.62 -42.41 -14.32
N GLU A 244 -7.40 -42.75 -13.87
CA GLU A 244 -7.06 -42.85 -12.44
C GLU A 244 -7.26 -41.51 -11.70
N TYR A 245 -6.81 -40.39 -12.30
CA TYR A 245 -6.95 -39.06 -11.72
C TYR A 245 -8.43 -38.71 -11.47
N LEU A 246 -9.33 -38.99 -12.43
CA LEU A 246 -10.75 -38.66 -12.29
C LEU A 246 -11.39 -39.44 -11.14
N VAL A 247 -11.18 -40.76 -11.09
CA VAL A 247 -11.70 -41.63 -10.02
C VAL A 247 -11.14 -41.23 -8.63
N LEU A 248 -9.83 -40.96 -8.55
CA LEU A 248 -9.19 -40.58 -7.30
C LEU A 248 -9.64 -39.19 -6.81
N LYS A 249 -9.81 -38.23 -7.73
CA LYS A 249 -10.34 -36.89 -7.44
C LYS A 249 -11.74 -36.96 -6.84
N GLU A 250 -12.67 -37.68 -7.47
CA GLU A 250 -14.05 -37.76 -6.97
C GLU A 250 -14.12 -38.41 -5.57
N LYS A 251 -13.31 -39.45 -5.33
CA LYS A 251 -13.21 -40.09 -4.00
C LYS A 251 -12.73 -39.12 -2.93
N ILE A 252 -11.69 -38.31 -3.20
CA ILE A 252 -11.16 -37.31 -2.26
C ILE A 252 -12.19 -36.20 -2.02
N ILE A 253 -12.82 -35.68 -3.08
CA ILE A 253 -13.83 -34.62 -2.96
C ILE A 253 -15.05 -35.09 -2.17
N LYS A 254 -15.48 -36.35 -2.32
CA LYS A 254 -16.53 -36.93 -1.48
C LYS A 254 -16.11 -36.97 -0.01
N GLN A 255 -14.91 -37.49 0.29
CA GLN A 255 -14.39 -37.55 1.65
C GLN A 255 -14.32 -36.17 2.32
N MET A 256 -13.82 -35.14 1.62
CA MET A 256 -13.71 -33.77 2.16
C MET A 256 -15.07 -33.06 2.39
N LYS A 257 -16.17 -33.61 1.87
CA LYS A 257 -17.54 -33.14 2.15
C LYS A 257 -18.17 -33.87 3.33
N GLU A 258 -17.83 -35.14 3.52
CA GLU A 258 -18.33 -35.98 4.62
C GLU A 258 -17.49 -35.79 5.92
N VAL A 259 -16.20 -35.50 5.79
CA VAL A 259 -15.23 -35.36 6.88
C VAL A 259 -14.42 -34.06 6.68
N PRO A 260 -14.68 -33.00 7.47
CA PRO A 260 -13.91 -31.75 7.40
C PRO A 260 -12.53 -31.91 8.06
N PHE A 261 -11.60 -31.03 7.71
CA PHE A 261 -10.46 -30.74 8.58
C PHE A 261 -10.97 -29.96 9.81
N VAL A 262 -10.44 -30.25 11.00
CA VAL A 262 -10.82 -29.56 12.24
C VAL A 262 -9.54 -29.08 12.92
N ASP A 263 -9.48 -27.78 13.20
CA ASP A 263 -8.29 -27.16 13.79
C ASP A 263 -8.25 -27.25 15.33
N LYS A 264 -7.19 -26.71 15.92
CA LYS A 264 -6.97 -26.62 17.38
C LYS A 264 -8.05 -25.81 18.15
N ARG A 265 -8.93 -25.08 17.46
CA ARG A 265 -10.04 -24.30 18.01
C ARG A 265 -11.40 -24.98 17.84
N GLY A 266 -11.47 -26.09 17.07
CA GLY A 266 -12.71 -26.74 16.69
C GLY A 266 -13.40 -26.14 15.46
N ILE A 267 -12.75 -25.22 14.74
CA ILE A 267 -13.25 -24.67 13.47
C ILE A 267 -13.17 -25.77 12.41
N LYS A 268 -14.26 -25.95 11.66
CA LYS A 268 -14.43 -27.03 10.68
C LYS A 268 -14.27 -26.49 9.26
N TYR A 269 -13.24 -26.94 8.57
CA TYR A 269 -12.94 -26.58 7.20
C TYR A 269 -13.39 -27.72 6.28
N TYR A 270 -14.51 -27.51 5.59
CA TYR A 270 -15.06 -28.44 4.60
C TYR A 270 -14.46 -28.17 3.22
N PHE A 271 -14.69 -29.10 2.27
CA PHE A 271 -14.54 -28.78 0.85
C PHE A 271 -15.36 -27.52 0.51
N GLY A 272 -14.68 -26.43 0.13
CA GLY A 272 -15.31 -25.13 -0.12
C GLY A 272 -14.71 -23.97 0.69
N GLU A 273 -13.96 -24.26 1.75
CA GLU A 273 -13.27 -23.26 2.58
C GLU A 273 -11.85 -22.98 2.07
N PHE A 274 -11.33 -21.77 2.30
CA PHE A 274 -9.92 -21.43 2.03
C PHE A 274 -8.97 -22.17 3.00
N PHE A 275 -7.65 -22.10 2.74
CA PHE A 275 -6.64 -22.66 3.63
C PHE A 275 -6.71 -22.03 5.04
N PRO A 276 -6.77 -22.83 6.12
CA PRO A 276 -6.52 -22.37 7.48
C PRO A 276 -5.24 -21.52 7.59
N GLU A 277 -5.29 -20.45 8.36
CA GLU A 277 -4.18 -19.50 8.48
C GLU A 277 -2.95 -20.08 9.21
N MET A 278 -3.13 -21.21 9.91
CA MET A 278 -2.04 -22.05 10.44
C MET A 278 -1.20 -22.76 9.37
N PHE A 279 -1.50 -22.55 8.07
CA PHE A 279 -0.64 -22.93 6.94
C PHE A 279 0.13 -21.73 6.35
N SER A 280 0.19 -20.60 7.05
CA SER A 280 1.07 -19.46 6.73
C SER A 280 2.51 -19.76 7.17
N ASP A 281 3.49 -19.47 6.31
CA ASP A 281 4.93 -19.52 6.64
C ASP A 281 5.38 -18.35 7.56
N PHE A 282 4.45 -17.46 7.94
CA PHE A 282 4.70 -16.21 8.68
C PHE A 282 3.72 -16.04 9.85
N ALA A 283 4.22 -15.57 10.99
CA ALA A 283 3.38 -15.17 12.12
C ALA A 283 2.55 -13.92 11.82
N TYR A 284 1.45 -13.70 12.54
CA TYR A 284 0.47 -12.64 12.26
C TYR A 284 1.14 -11.27 12.10
N ASN A 285 2.03 -10.92 13.03
CA ASN A 285 2.75 -9.66 13.08
C ASN A 285 3.84 -9.49 12.01
N GLU A 286 4.23 -10.55 11.28
CA GLU A 286 5.13 -10.48 10.13
C GLU A 286 4.38 -10.23 8.81
N THR A 287 3.04 -10.35 8.80
CA THR A 287 2.22 -10.24 7.59
C THR A 287 1.60 -8.85 7.39
N ILE A 288 1.14 -8.62 6.16
CA ILE A 288 0.33 -7.44 5.80
C ILE A 288 -1.03 -7.37 6.53
N ALA A 289 -1.47 -8.48 7.17
CA ALA A 289 -2.70 -8.50 7.96
C ALA A 289 -2.58 -7.61 9.20
N ASN A 290 -1.52 -7.76 10.00
CA ASN A 290 -1.29 -6.92 11.19
C ASN A 290 -1.02 -5.44 10.83
N TYR A 291 -0.54 -5.15 9.62
CA TYR A 291 -0.40 -3.78 9.16
C TYR A 291 -1.77 -3.08 8.95
N HIS A 292 -2.71 -3.76 8.28
CA HIS A 292 -4.04 -3.21 8.00
C HIS A 292 -5.02 -3.36 9.16
N PHE A 293 -4.88 -4.41 9.96
CA PHE A 293 -5.71 -4.80 11.09
C PHE A 293 -4.81 -5.13 12.30
N PRO A 294 -4.15 -4.12 12.91
CA PRO A 294 -3.22 -4.35 14.01
C PRO A 294 -3.92 -4.98 15.22
N LEU A 295 -3.28 -5.99 15.80
CA LEU A 295 -3.70 -6.67 17.02
C LEU A 295 -2.61 -6.61 18.09
N SER A 296 -3.01 -6.62 19.36
CA SER A 296 -2.08 -6.97 20.44
C SER A 296 -1.62 -8.43 20.29
N ARG A 297 -0.46 -8.75 20.88
CA ARG A 297 0.05 -10.12 20.96
C ARG A 297 -0.94 -11.06 21.66
N GLU A 298 -1.60 -10.58 22.70
CA GLU A 298 -2.59 -11.27 23.52
C GLU A 298 -3.91 -11.46 22.74
N GLU A 299 -4.30 -10.48 21.91
CA GLU A 299 -5.42 -10.61 20.98
C GLU A 299 -5.14 -11.64 19.88
N ALA A 300 -3.94 -11.61 19.28
CA ALA A 300 -3.56 -12.56 18.23
C ALA A 300 -3.51 -14.00 18.76
N LEU A 301 -2.86 -14.20 19.91
CA LEU A 301 -2.76 -15.51 20.57
C LEU A 301 -4.14 -16.02 21.04
N SER A 302 -5.02 -15.16 21.56
CA SER A 302 -6.38 -15.58 21.97
C SER A 302 -7.29 -15.94 20.79
N ARG A 303 -7.04 -15.38 19.60
CA ARG A 303 -7.66 -15.81 18.33
C ARG A 303 -7.01 -17.08 17.75
N GLY A 304 -5.91 -17.55 18.33
CA GLY A 304 -5.17 -18.76 17.93
C GLY A 304 -4.09 -18.54 16.86
N TYR A 305 -3.83 -17.29 16.46
CA TYR A 305 -2.76 -16.95 15.51
C TYR A 305 -1.37 -17.12 16.12
N GLU A 306 -0.36 -17.29 15.28
CA GLU A 306 1.04 -17.28 15.72
C GLU A 306 1.57 -15.86 15.85
N TRP A 307 2.49 -15.66 16.79
CA TRP A 307 3.15 -14.37 17.05
C TRP A 307 4.65 -14.55 17.22
N ARG A 308 5.44 -13.83 16.44
CA ARG A 308 6.90 -13.84 16.51
C ARG A 308 7.40 -12.60 17.24
N ASN A 309 8.18 -12.79 18.30
CA ASN A 309 8.81 -11.67 19.00
C ASN A 309 9.93 -11.09 18.13
N ASN A 310 10.01 -9.75 18.02
CA ASN A 310 11.09 -9.07 17.30
C ASN A 310 12.40 -9.18 18.09
N GLU A 311 13.41 -9.85 17.53
CA GLU A 311 14.77 -9.85 18.07
C GLU A 311 15.45 -8.49 17.82
N ARG A 312 15.38 -7.59 18.80
CA ARG A 312 16.19 -6.36 18.78
C ARG A 312 17.67 -6.73 18.92
N LYS A 313 18.46 -6.39 17.91
CA LYS A 313 19.92 -6.49 17.97
C LYS A 313 20.48 -5.30 18.75
N ASN A 314 21.33 -5.58 19.74
CA ASN A 314 22.07 -4.54 20.43
C ASN A 314 23.20 -4.07 19.51
N TYR A 315 23.09 -2.86 19.00
CA TYR A 315 24.12 -2.17 18.24
C TYR A 315 24.88 -1.21 19.15
N GLU A 316 26.20 -1.11 18.97
CA GLU A 316 26.99 -0.03 19.56
C GLU A 316 26.64 1.27 18.84
N ILE A 317 26.00 2.20 19.55
CA ILE A 317 25.60 3.51 19.02
C ILE A 317 26.81 4.43 19.03
N THR A 318 27.13 5.04 17.89
CA THR A 318 28.19 6.05 17.78
C THR A 318 27.64 7.47 17.65
N LEU A 319 26.43 7.63 17.08
CA LEU A 319 25.77 8.92 16.90
C LEU A 319 24.29 8.86 17.30
N LYS A 320 23.78 9.95 17.89
CA LYS A 320 22.37 10.07 18.28
C LYS A 320 21.55 10.90 17.28
N PRO A 321 20.21 10.76 17.28
CA PRO A 321 19.35 11.55 16.40
C PRO A 321 19.29 13.04 16.78
N GLU A 322 19.55 13.43 18.03
CA GLU A 322 19.69 14.83 18.42
C GLU A 322 20.99 15.50 17.94
N ASP A 323 22.07 14.72 17.79
CA ASP A 323 23.42 15.23 17.45
C ASP A 323 23.66 15.35 15.93
N LEU A 324 22.75 14.78 15.11
CA LEU A 324 22.77 14.94 13.65
C LEU A 324 22.56 16.41 13.24
N PRO A 325 23.19 16.90 12.15
CA PRO A 325 23.00 18.28 11.66
C PRO A 325 21.56 18.61 11.22
N GLU A 326 21.22 19.91 11.20
CA GLU A 326 19.88 20.37 10.82
C GLU A 326 19.68 20.35 9.30
N THR A 327 20.71 20.65 8.51
CA THR A 327 20.69 20.63 7.04
C THR A 327 21.65 19.59 6.46
N ILE A 328 21.47 19.22 5.18
CA ILE A 328 22.37 18.28 4.50
C ILE A 328 23.71 18.90 4.08
N THR A 329 23.78 20.23 3.99
CA THR A 329 25.02 20.97 3.71
C THR A 329 26.03 20.94 4.86
N GLU A 330 25.60 20.56 6.06
CA GLU A 330 26.43 20.37 7.25
C GLU A 330 26.93 18.92 7.41
N VAL A 331 26.59 18.01 6.50
CA VAL A 331 26.86 16.56 6.61
C VAL A 331 28.01 16.15 5.68
N ASP A 332 29.15 15.78 6.26
CA ASP A 332 30.29 15.18 5.57
C ASP A 332 30.13 13.65 5.35
N ASP A 333 31.14 13.00 4.76
CA ASP A 333 31.08 11.58 4.37
C ASP A 333 31.37 10.59 5.53
N THR A 334 31.88 11.04 6.68
CA THR A 334 32.15 10.15 7.82
C THR A 334 30.88 9.47 8.35
N ILE A 335 29.73 10.11 8.14
CA ILE A 335 28.38 9.61 8.50
C ILE A 335 28.04 8.21 7.96
N LEU A 336 28.74 7.76 6.92
CA LEU A 336 28.59 6.41 6.33
C LEU A 336 29.13 5.30 7.25
N ASN A 337 30.00 5.64 8.20
CA ASN A 337 30.57 4.71 9.18
C ASN A 337 29.70 4.61 10.46
N GLU A 338 28.96 5.69 10.76
CA GLU A 338 28.22 5.88 12.00
C GLU A 338 27.07 4.87 12.17
N VAL A 339 26.81 4.50 13.43
CA VAL A 339 25.62 3.79 13.87
C VAL A 339 24.71 4.80 14.58
N ILE A 340 23.63 5.17 13.90
CA ILE A 340 22.69 6.19 14.34
C ILE A 340 21.58 5.54 15.16
N GLU A 341 21.36 6.02 16.40
CA GLU A 341 20.21 5.59 17.21
C GLU A 341 18.87 6.07 16.57
N CYS A 342 17.85 5.21 16.61
CA CYS A 342 16.52 5.59 16.16
C CYS A 342 15.83 6.50 17.19
N ALA A 343 15.33 7.67 16.77
CA ALA A 343 14.53 8.56 17.64
C ALA A 343 13.22 7.94 18.18
N GLU A 344 12.83 6.76 17.68
CA GLU A 344 11.78 5.91 18.27
C GLU A 344 12.35 4.50 18.58
N LYS A 345 13.50 4.40 19.26
CA LYS A 345 14.12 3.08 19.58
C LYS A 345 13.22 2.15 20.39
N ASP A 346 12.38 2.72 21.25
CA ASP A 346 11.50 1.96 22.15
C ASP A 346 10.21 1.46 21.48
N ASN A 347 9.82 2.02 20.33
CA ASN A 347 8.66 1.58 19.54
C ASN A 347 8.84 0.11 19.09
N PRO A 348 7.84 -0.79 19.27
CA PRO A 348 7.93 -2.21 18.90
C PRO A 348 8.39 -2.51 17.46
N ASP A 349 8.08 -1.62 16.51
CA ASP A 349 8.44 -1.74 15.09
C ASP A 349 9.89 -1.30 14.78
N SER A 350 10.58 -0.74 15.78
CA SER A 350 11.91 -0.17 15.67
C SER A 350 13.01 -1.22 15.79
N VAL A 351 13.95 -1.20 14.85
CA VAL A 351 15.20 -1.98 14.88
C VAL A 351 16.29 -1.37 15.80
N GLY A 352 15.95 -0.36 16.60
CA GLY A 352 16.85 0.29 17.56
C GLY A 352 17.83 1.29 16.93
N ALA A 353 18.58 0.86 15.90
CA ALA A 353 19.59 1.67 15.23
C ALA A 353 19.59 1.49 13.70
N PHE A 354 20.29 2.37 12.98
CA PHE A 354 20.47 2.30 11.52
C PHE A 354 21.78 2.96 11.07
N ARG A 355 22.11 2.81 9.78
CA ARG A 355 23.19 3.53 9.09
C ARG A 355 22.64 4.25 7.86
N ILE A 356 23.40 5.20 7.31
CA ILE A 356 23.15 5.80 5.99
C ILE A 356 24.02 5.11 4.95
N ALA A 357 23.43 4.66 3.83
CA ALA A 357 24.18 4.18 2.67
C ALA A 357 24.61 5.31 1.73
N GLN A 358 25.68 5.11 0.93
CA GLN A 358 26.19 6.13 0.00
C GLN A 358 25.12 6.66 -0.97
N ASN A 359 24.24 5.79 -1.47
CA ASN A 359 23.16 6.17 -2.37
C ASN A 359 22.04 6.97 -1.67
N GLU A 360 21.77 6.70 -0.39
CA GLU A 360 20.92 7.56 0.43
C GLU A 360 21.54 8.95 0.62
N LEU A 361 22.82 9.02 1.04
CA LEU A 361 23.53 10.29 1.24
C LEU A 361 23.57 11.14 -0.05
N ASN A 362 23.85 10.49 -1.18
CA ASN A 362 23.83 11.13 -2.51
C ASN A 362 22.43 11.66 -2.85
N PHE A 363 21.36 10.92 -2.56
CA PHE A 363 19.99 11.38 -2.78
C PHE A 363 19.63 12.58 -1.88
N TYR A 364 19.93 12.50 -0.58
CA TYR A 364 19.65 13.57 0.37
C TYR A 364 20.35 14.88 -0.05
N ARG A 365 21.61 14.80 -0.51
CA ARG A 365 22.35 15.94 -1.08
C ARG A 365 21.76 16.44 -2.39
N LYS A 366 21.43 15.55 -3.34
CA LYS A 366 20.80 15.87 -4.64
C LYS A 366 19.46 16.61 -4.48
N MET A 367 18.77 16.40 -3.37
CA MET A 367 17.40 16.88 -3.14
C MET A 367 17.26 18.04 -2.14
N ASP A 368 18.38 18.48 -1.54
CA ASP A 368 18.44 19.42 -0.40
C ASP A 368 17.51 18.99 0.75
N LEU A 369 17.72 17.76 1.24
CA LEU A 369 16.93 17.13 2.30
C LEU A 369 17.82 16.63 3.44
N PRO A 370 17.49 16.92 4.71
CA PRO A 370 18.31 16.54 5.86
C PRO A 370 18.17 15.05 6.18
N LEU A 371 19.19 14.50 6.85
CA LEU A 371 19.22 13.08 7.18
C LEU A 371 18.08 12.65 8.12
N PRO A 372 17.52 11.45 7.91
CA PRO A 372 16.45 10.91 8.73
C PRO A 372 16.90 10.68 10.17
N ARG A 373 16.03 10.99 11.13
CA ARG A 373 16.25 10.74 12.57
C ARG A 373 15.71 9.39 13.07
N ALA A 374 15.13 8.58 12.18
CA ALA A 374 14.49 7.32 12.53
C ALA A 374 14.81 6.24 11.48
N CYS A 375 14.91 4.99 11.93
CA CYS A 375 15.22 3.85 11.09
C CYS A 375 14.14 3.62 10.01
N PHE A 376 14.49 2.89 8.94
CA PHE A 376 13.60 2.66 7.80
C PHE A 376 12.22 2.15 8.22
N ASN A 377 12.12 1.17 9.14
CA ASN A 377 10.83 0.62 9.60
C ASN A 377 9.88 1.72 10.11
N ILE A 378 10.34 2.53 11.06
CA ILE A 378 9.55 3.63 11.63
C ILE A 378 9.17 4.65 10.55
N ARG A 379 10.08 4.96 9.62
CA ARG A 379 9.77 5.83 8.48
C ARG A 379 8.74 5.22 7.53
N HIS A 380 8.76 3.90 7.32
CA HIS A 380 7.79 3.16 6.52
C HIS A 380 6.41 3.17 7.19
N PHE A 381 6.29 2.78 8.46
CA PHE A 381 5.04 2.80 9.20
C PHE A 381 4.42 4.21 9.28
N ARG A 382 5.21 5.25 9.58
CA ARG A 382 4.77 6.67 9.52
C ARG A 382 4.26 7.11 8.14
N ARG A 383 4.72 6.52 7.03
CA ARG A 383 4.17 6.79 5.68
C ARG A 383 2.91 5.99 5.43
N MET A 384 2.92 4.73 5.85
CA MET A 384 1.83 3.79 5.70
C MET A 384 0.55 4.31 6.40
N ASP A 385 0.65 4.80 7.63
CA ASP A 385 -0.48 5.37 8.38
C ASP A 385 -1.02 6.72 7.84
N LYS A 386 -0.40 7.28 6.78
CA LYS A 386 -1.04 8.35 5.99
C LYS A 386 -2.22 7.82 5.16
N ARG A 387 -2.29 6.51 4.90
CA ARG A 387 -3.48 5.85 4.34
C ARG A 387 -4.46 5.49 5.47
N PRO A 388 -5.77 5.67 5.27
CA PRO A 388 -6.79 5.15 6.18
C PRO A 388 -6.72 3.62 6.31
N LYS A 389 -7.03 3.09 7.50
CA LYS A 389 -7.23 1.64 7.71
C LYS A 389 -8.44 1.13 6.91
N LEU A 390 -8.40 -0.15 6.54
CA LEU A 390 -9.29 -0.79 5.55
C LEU A 390 -10.69 -1.15 6.11
N ALA A 391 -11.37 -0.16 6.68
CA ALA A 391 -12.66 -0.37 7.33
C ALA A 391 -13.65 0.71 6.86
N LEU A 392 -14.65 0.32 6.08
CA LEU A 392 -15.76 1.20 5.68
C LEU A 392 -16.67 1.50 6.88
N LYS A 393 -17.07 2.76 7.02
CA LYS A 393 -18.12 3.24 7.92
C LYS A 393 -19.11 4.12 7.16
N LYS A 394 -20.34 4.16 7.67
CA LYS A 394 -21.33 5.17 7.28
C LYS A 394 -20.96 6.52 7.90
N ARG A 395 -20.99 7.59 7.11
CA ARG A 395 -20.91 8.99 7.55
C ARG A 395 -21.90 9.82 6.74
N TYR A 396 -22.06 11.09 7.08
CA TYR A 396 -22.96 12.01 6.38
C TYR A 396 -22.17 13.12 5.67
N CYS A 397 -22.59 13.49 4.46
CA CYS A 397 -22.00 14.57 3.71
C CYS A 397 -22.20 15.91 4.45
N LYS A 398 -21.09 16.57 4.83
CA LYS A 398 -21.14 17.80 5.64
C LYS A 398 -21.87 18.97 4.97
N LYS A 399 -21.99 18.98 3.63
CA LYS A 399 -22.66 20.03 2.85
C LYS A 399 -24.15 19.77 2.53
N CYS A 400 -24.63 18.52 2.56
CA CYS A 400 -26.01 18.19 2.16
C CYS A 400 -26.70 17.08 2.96
N GLY A 401 -26.07 16.54 4.01
CA GLY A 401 -26.67 15.56 4.93
C GLY A 401 -26.86 14.14 4.40
N ILE A 402 -26.66 13.87 3.10
CA ILE A 402 -26.81 12.51 2.54
C ILE A 402 -25.82 11.52 3.17
N GLU A 403 -26.28 10.29 3.44
CA GLU A 403 -25.41 9.20 3.89
C GLU A 403 -24.40 8.80 2.80
N VAL A 404 -23.18 8.48 3.22
CA VAL A 404 -22.10 7.97 2.36
C VAL A 404 -21.33 6.86 3.07
N GLU A 405 -20.88 5.86 2.31
CA GLU A 405 -19.82 4.95 2.77
C GLU A 405 -18.45 5.59 2.57
N THR A 406 -17.55 5.44 3.55
CA THR A 406 -16.17 5.90 3.44
C THR A 406 -15.23 5.15 4.40
N VAL A 407 -13.94 5.07 4.10
CA VAL A 407 -12.91 4.57 5.03
C VAL A 407 -12.50 5.62 6.05
N TYR A 408 -12.66 6.90 5.73
CA TYR A 408 -12.04 7.99 6.49
C TYR A 408 -12.76 8.20 7.83
N THR A 409 -12.02 8.03 8.94
CA THR A 409 -12.48 8.40 10.28
C THR A 409 -12.73 9.90 10.36
N GLU A 410 -13.53 10.33 11.34
CA GLU A 410 -13.75 11.75 11.61
C GLU A 410 -12.44 12.47 11.99
N GLU A 411 -11.55 11.78 12.69
CA GLU A 411 -10.22 12.28 13.00
C GLU A 411 -9.34 12.47 11.74
N TYR A 412 -9.40 11.55 10.77
CA TYR A 412 -8.63 11.64 9.52
C TYR A 412 -9.16 12.74 8.60
N ALA A 413 -10.49 12.84 8.48
CA ALA A 413 -11.20 13.81 7.67
C ALA A 413 -12.46 14.30 8.42
N PRO A 414 -12.40 15.43 9.14
CA PRO A 414 -13.57 16.00 9.81
C PRO A 414 -14.68 16.38 8.82
N ILE A 415 -14.28 16.89 7.65
CA ILE A 415 -15.19 17.27 6.55
C ILE A 415 -15.15 16.18 5.47
N ILE A 416 -16.26 15.44 5.33
CA ILE A 416 -16.49 14.49 4.23
C ILE A 416 -17.60 15.01 3.33
N TYR A 417 -17.36 15.03 2.02
CA TYR A 417 -18.35 15.36 1.00
C TYR A 417 -18.66 14.15 0.11
N CYS A 418 -19.94 14.01 -0.29
CA CYS A 418 -20.34 13.10 -1.36
C CYS A 418 -19.84 13.61 -2.73
N GLU A 419 -19.83 12.74 -3.75
CA GLU A 419 -19.35 13.03 -5.11
C GLU A 419 -19.78 14.41 -5.64
N LYS A 420 -21.10 14.67 -5.68
CA LYS A 420 -21.67 15.93 -6.19
C LYS A 420 -21.25 17.15 -5.37
N CYS A 421 -21.17 17.04 -4.05
CA CYS A 421 -20.75 18.16 -3.20
C CYS A 421 -19.24 18.42 -3.28
N TYR A 422 -18.43 17.39 -3.49
CA TYR A 422 -16.99 17.51 -3.74
C TYR A 422 -16.71 18.14 -5.10
N GLN A 423 -17.40 17.69 -6.16
CA GLN A 423 -17.30 18.29 -7.49
C GLN A 423 -17.62 19.79 -7.43
N ASN A 424 -18.81 20.17 -6.95
CA ASN A 424 -19.27 21.56 -6.81
C ASN A 424 -18.52 22.43 -5.78
N GLU A 425 -17.34 22.01 -5.28
CA GLU A 425 -16.46 22.80 -4.40
C GLU A 425 -14.99 22.81 -4.90
N VAL A 426 -14.63 21.89 -5.80
CA VAL A 426 -13.22 21.63 -6.22
C VAL A 426 -13.03 21.74 -7.73
N TYR A 427 -14.11 21.65 -8.53
CA TYR A 427 -14.10 21.74 -9.99
C TYR A 427 -15.20 22.70 -10.50
#